data_AF-A0A843EJ53-F1
#
_entry.id   AF-A0A843EJ53-F1
#
_cell.length_a   1.000
_cell.length_b   1.000
_cell.length_c   1.000
_cell.angle_alpha   90.00
_cell.angle_beta   90.00
_cell.angle_gamma   90.00
#
_symmetry.space_group_name_H-M   'P 1'
#
loop_
_entity.id
_entity.type
_entity.pdbx_description
1 polymer ?
#
loop_
_entity_poly.entity_id
_entity_poly.type
_entity_poly.pdbx_seq_one_letter_code
_entity_poly.pdbx_strand_id
1 'polypeptide(L)'
;MKDSEILEFLSEYSTNAKVGLAPPAVTLDTILECRQYCETNECGCYNNYCSCPPRCGTPEERLEVLAHYSKSAIAPILYEADYRDKEAMDECIGDLQDTCREMVTELRKMGLDCLGMADGGCKYCDVCSAKEDKPCRCPDKQI
;
A
#
# COMPACT_ATOMS: atom_id res chain seq x y z
N MET A 1 -8.00 14.87 -12.91
CA MET A 1 -7.31 14.24 -14.06
C MET A 1 -8.23 13.17 -14.64
N LYS A 2 -8.21 12.95 -15.96
CA LYS A 2 -9.00 11.91 -16.63
C LYS A 2 -8.32 10.55 -16.47
N ASP A 3 -9.11 9.49 -16.48
CA ASP A 3 -8.61 8.12 -16.35
C ASP A 3 -7.55 7.80 -17.44
N SER A 4 -7.70 8.34 -18.66
CA SER A 4 -6.73 8.16 -19.74
C SER A 4 -5.34 8.73 -19.42
N GLU A 5 -5.27 9.89 -18.75
CA GLU A 5 -4.00 10.54 -18.38
C GLU A 5 -3.32 9.76 -17.25
N ILE A 6 -4.12 9.24 -16.29
CA ILE A 6 -3.61 8.38 -15.22
C ILE A 6 -3.07 7.07 -15.81
N LEU A 7 -3.78 6.48 -16.79
CA LEU A 7 -3.33 5.25 -17.43
C LEU A 7 -2.02 5.45 -18.19
N GLU A 8 -1.90 6.56 -18.92
CA GLU A 8 -0.67 6.92 -19.64
C GLU A 8 0.51 7.02 -18.66
N PHE A 9 0.34 7.74 -17.55
CA PHE A 9 1.34 7.84 -16.49
C PHE A 9 1.72 6.48 -15.88
N LEU A 10 0.72 5.68 -15.46
CA LEU A 10 0.99 4.38 -14.83
C LEU A 10 1.63 3.38 -15.80
N SER A 11 1.45 3.57 -17.11
CA SER A 11 2.06 2.71 -18.14
C SER A 11 3.58 2.87 -18.22
N GLU A 12 4.15 3.94 -17.64
CA GLU A 12 5.61 4.09 -17.48
C GLU A 12 6.19 3.10 -16.45
N TYR A 13 5.37 2.66 -15.49
CA TYR A 13 5.76 1.79 -14.39
C TYR A 13 5.23 0.35 -14.53
N SER A 14 4.09 0.17 -15.20
CA SER A 14 3.37 -1.10 -15.25
C SER A 14 2.76 -1.36 -16.62
N THR A 15 3.08 -2.52 -17.20
CA THR A 15 2.62 -2.93 -18.54
C THR A 15 1.14 -3.29 -18.61
N ASN A 16 0.48 -3.52 -17.47
CA ASN A 16 -0.92 -3.96 -17.40
C ASN A 16 -1.73 -3.13 -16.39
N ALA A 17 -1.42 -1.83 -16.31
CA ALA A 17 -2.14 -0.92 -15.43
C ALA A 17 -3.64 -0.87 -15.78
N LYS A 18 -4.48 -0.80 -14.75
CA LYS A 18 -5.93 -0.63 -14.85
C LYS A 18 -6.33 0.58 -14.02
N VAL A 19 -7.19 1.43 -14.57
CA VAL A 19 -7.65 2.68 -13.95
C VAL A 19 -9.16 2.79 -14.02
N GLY A 20 -9.75 3.67 -13.22
CA GLY A 20 -11.19 3.91 -13.23
C GLY A 20 -12.00 2.72 -12.68
N LEU A 21 -11.36 1.82 -11.95
CA LEU A 21 -12.01 0.70 -11.30
C LEU A 21 -12.84 1.22 -10.11
N ALA A 22 -13.85 0.45 -9.71
CA ALA A 22 -14.49 0.69 -8.43
C ALA A 22 -13.47 0.46 -7.29
N PRO A 23 -13.51 1.25 -6.20
CA PRO A 23 -12.79 0.91 -4.98
C PRO A 23 -13.18 -0.48 -4.47
N PRO A 24 -12.30 -1.16 -3.71
CA PRO A 24 -12.65 -2.44 -3.09
C PRO A 24 -13.93 -2.30 -2.25
N ALA A 25 -14.90 -3.20 -2.47
CA ALA A 25 -16.17 -3.21 -1.73
C ALA A 25 -15.97 -3.85 -0.35
N VAL A 26 -15.24 -3.17 0.52
CA VAL A 26 -14.86 -3.67 1.84
C VAL A 26 -15.97 -3.43 2.86
N THR A 27 -16.31 -4.44 3.65
CA THR A 27 -17.19 -4.32 4.81
C THR A 27 -16.41 -4.47 6.12
N LEU A 28 -17.05 -4.17 7.25
CA LEU A 28 -16.44 -4.41 8.56
C LEU A 28 -16.03 -5.87 8.73
N ASP A 29 -16.90 -6.81 8.36
CA ASP A 29 -16.63 -8.24 8.42
C ASP A 29 -15.42 -8.62 7.56
N THR A 30 -15.30 -8.06 6.35
CA THR A 30 -14.13 -8.29 5.49
C THR A 30 -12.84 -7.80 6.14
N ILE A 31 -12.82 -6.62 6.76
CA ILE A 31 -11.61 -6.12 7.44
C ILE A 31 -11.26 -7.01 8.64
N LEU A 32 -12.26 -7.42 9.42
CA LEU A 32 -12.05 -8.28 10.59
C LEU A 32 -11.48 -9.63 10.17
N GLU A 33 -12.02 -10.24 9.11
CA GLU A 33 -11.49 -11.47 8.53
C GLU A 33 -10.04 -11.27 8.03
N CYS A 34 -9.76 -10.21 7.28
CA CYS A 34 -8.39 -9.90 6.83
C CYS A 34 -7.40 -9.75 8.00
N ARG A 35 -7.82 -9.09 9.09
CA ARG A 35 -6.96 -8.88 10.27
C ARG A 35 -6.63 -10.17 11.02
N GLN A 36 -7.48 -11.20 10.95
CA GLN A 36 -7.14 -12.52 11.51
C GLN A 36 -5.89 -13.11 10.83
N TYR A 37 -5.75 -12.94 9.51
CA TYR A 37 -4.54 -13.35 8.80
C TYR A 37 -3.33 -12.47 9.15
N CYS A 38 -3.54 -11.19 9.45
CA CYS A 38 -2.43 -10.35 9.94
C CYS A 38 -1.96 -10.79 11.34
N GLU A 39 -2.89 -11.20 12.21
CA GLU A 39 -2.60 -11.64 13.58
C GLU A 39 -1.80 -12.94 13.67
N THR A 40 -1.87 -13.81 12.67
CA THR A 40 -0.96 -14.97 12.58
C THR A 40 0.50 -14.53 12.40
N ASN A 41 0.71 -13.33 11.86
CA ASN A 41 1.99 -12.66 11.71
C ASN A 41 3.04 -13.46 10.92
N GLU A 42 2.60 -14.26 9.94
CA GLU A 42 3.51 -15.03 9.06
C GLU A 42 4.49 -14.13 8.30
N CYS A 43 4.11 -12.88 8.01
CA CYS A 43 4.98 -11.87 7.38
C CYS A 43 5.86 -11.09 8.37
N GLY A 44 5.70 -11.28 9.68
CA GLY A 44 6.46 -10.57 10.72
C GLY A 44 6.14 -9.07 10.90
N CYS A 45 5.17 -8.52 10.16
CA CYS A 45 4.90 -7.08 10.15
C CYS A 45 3.82 -6.61 11.14
N TYR A 46 3.00 -7.53 11.68
CA TYR A 46 1.92 -7.18 12.60
C TYR A 46 2.45 -6.44 13.83
N ASN A 47 1.84 -5.30 14.13
CA ASN A 47 2.22 -4.38 15.22
C ASN A 47 3.67 -3.84 15.18
N ASN A 48 4.44 -4.11 14.13
CA ASN A 48 5.85 -3.68 14.00
C ASN A 48 6.03 -2.43 13.13
N TYR A 49 5.05 -2.13 12.28
CA TYR A 49 5.08 -0.98 11.36
C TYR A 49 3.83 -0.12 11.52
N CYS A 50 3.96 1.19 11.33
CA CYS A 50 2.82 2.10 11.39
C CYS A 50 1.75 1.82 10.33
N SER A 51 2.08 1.16 9.21
CA SER A 51 1.10 0.78 8.17
C SER A 51 0.43 -0.57 8.44
N CYS A 52 0.88 -1.31 9.46
CA CYS A 52 0.31 -2.61 9.79
C CYS A 52 -0.69 -2.53 10.95
N PRO A 53 -1.71 -3.41 11.00
CA PRO A 53 -2.60 -3.50 12.15
C PRO A 53 -1.85 -3.82 13.45
N PRO A 54 -2.34 -3.35 14.61
CA PRO A 54 -3.46 -2.40 14.77
C PRO A 54 -3.05 -0.93 14.55
N ARG A 55 -1.77 -0.65 14.30
CA ARG A 55 -1.22 0.72 14.25
C ARG A 55 -1.72 1.55 13.07
N CYS A 56 -2.17 0.91 12.00
CA CYS A 56 -2.79 1.59 10.86
C CYS A 56 -4.22 2.08 11.12
N GLY A 57 -4.74 1.96 12.35
CA GLY A 57 -6.06 2.42 12.77
C GLY A 57 -7.02 1.27 13.06
N THR A 58 -8.21 1.61 13.57
CA THR A 58 -9.30 0.64 13.80
C THR A 58 -9.91 0.18 12.47
N PRO A 59 -10.65 -0.95 12.44
CA PRO A 59 -11.39 -1.35 11.25
C PRO A 59 -12.33 -0.26 10.72
N GLU A 60 -13.02 0.45 11.62
CA GLU A 60 -13.94 1.54 11.29
C GLU A 60 -13.20 2.71 10.64
N GLU A 61 -12.08 3.15 11.23
CA GLU A 61 -11.23 4.20 10.65
C GLU A 61 -10.72 3.82 9.25
N ARG A 62 -10.49 2.53 8.99
CA ARG A 62 -10.08 2.07 7.65
C ARG A 62 -11.23 2.09 6.65
N LEU A 63 -12.44 1.75 7.06
CA LEU A 63 -13.62 1.91 6.20
C LEU A 63 -13.84 3.37 5.81
N GLU A 64 -13.71 4.29 6.78
CA GLU A 64 -13.85 5.73 6.52
C GLU A 64 -12.79 6.24 5.54
N VAL A 65 -11.53 5.83 5.70
CA VAL A 65 -10.45 6.19 4.76
C VAL A 65 -10.73 5.65 3.36
N LEU A 66 -11.17 4.40 3.22
CA LEU A 66 -11.46 3.82 1.91
C LEU A 66 -12.69 4.46 1.24
N ALA A 67 -13.70 4.83 2.02
CA ALA A 67 -14.92 5.47 1.53
C ALA A 67 -14.69 6.89 0.96
N HIS A 68 -13.58 7.53 1.30
CA HIS A 68 -13.18 8.84 0.74
C HIS A 68 -12.87 8.76 -0.77
N TYR A 69 -12.46 7.60 -1.26
CA TYR A 69 -12.06 7.43 -2.66
C TYR A 69 -13.19 6.81 -3.48
N SER A 70 -13.47 7.38 -4.65
CA SER A 70 -14.55 6.93 -5.55
C SER A 70 -14.06 6.06 -6.72
N LYS A 71 -12.74 5.94 -6.89
CA LYS A 71 -12.08 5.16 -7.93
C LYS A 71 -10.83 4.49 -7.39
N SER A 72 -10.41 3.41 -8.03
CA SER A 72 -9.13 2.76 -7.79
C SER A 72 -8.37 2.52 -9.10
N ALA A 73 -7.08 2.26 -8.95
CA ALA A 73 -6.19 1.81 -10.00
C ALA A 73 -5.33 0.64 -9.50
N ILE A 74 -4.94 -0.24 -10.40
CA ILE A 74 -4.03 -1.37 -10.12
C ILE A 74 -2.89 -1.29 -11.13
N ALA A 75 -1.65 -1.21 -10.65
CA ALA A 75 -0.44 -1.15 -11.48
C ALA A 75 0.47 -2.33 -11.11
N PRO A 76 0.28 -3.52 -11.72
CA PRO A 76 1.11 -4.69 -11.41
C PRO A 76 2.54 -4.51 -11.89
N ILE A 77 3.51 -4.86 -11.06
CA ILE A 77 4.94 -4.95 -11.42
C ILE A 77 5.32 -6.43 -11.32
N LEU A 78 6.03 -6.93 -12.33
CA LEU A 78 6.42 -8.33 -12.45
C LEU A 78 7.90 -8.49 -12.14
N TYR A 79 8.20 -9.37 -11.20
CA TYR A 79 9.55 -9.74 -10.81
C TYR A 79 9.80 -11.21 -11.12
N GLU A 80 11.00 -11.53 -11.58
CA GLU A 80 11.48 -12.91 -11.71
C GLU A 80 12.36 -13.24 -10.50
N ALA A 81 11.82 -14.02 -9.57
CA ALA A 81 12.49 -14.40 -8.32
C ALA A 81 12.03 -15.79 -7.85
N ASP A 82 12.87 -16.49 -7.08
CA ASP A 82 12.44 -17.68 -6.33
C ASP A 82 11.65 -17.24 -5.10
N TYR A 83 10.35 -17.53 -5.09
CA TYR A 83 9.47 -17.17 -3.98
C TYR A 83 9.82 -17.85 -2.64
N ARG A 84 10.70 -18.86 -2.65
CA ARG A 84 11.25 -19.47 -1.42
C ARG A 84 12.47 -18.74 -0.87
N ASP A 85 13.11 -17.90 -1.67
CA ASP A 85 14.21 -17.06 -1.26
C ASP A 85 13.66 -15.79 -0.62
N LYS A 86 13.79 -15.70 0.71
CA LYS A 86 13.26 -14.57 1.48
C LYS A 86 13.98 -13.26 1.14
N GLU A 87 15.28 -13.31 0.86
CA GLU A 87 16.07 -12.13 0.55
C GLU A 87 15.65 -11.56 -0.81
N ALA A 88 15.51 -12.43 -1.81
CA ALA A 88 14.99 -12.04 -3.12
C ALA A 88 13.56 -11.46 -3.04
N MET A 89 12.68 -12.06 -2.23
CA MET A 89 11.33 -11.54 -2.03
C MET A 89 11.33 -10.19 -1.31
N ASP A 90 12.20 -10.02 -0.32
CA ASP A 90 12.33 -8.76 0.41
C ASP A 90 12.83 -7.62 -0.47
N GLU A 91 13.73 -7.90 -1.41
CA GLU A 91 14.19 -6.96 -2.44
C GLU A 91 13.07 -6.58 -3.41
N CYS A 92 12.32 -7.56 -3.93
CA CYS A 92 11.17 -7.30 -4.82
C CYS A 92 10.09 -6.44 -4.13
N ILE A 93 9.80 -6.71 -2.86
CA ILE A 93 8.85 -5.92 -2.06
C ILE A 93 9.38 -4.49 -1.84
N GLY A 94 10.69 -4.34 -1.58
CA GLY A 94 11.31 -3.02 -1.45
C GLY A 94 11.15 -2.18 -2.72
N ASP A 95 11.51 -2.73 -3.87
CA ASP A 95 11.39 -2.07 -5.18
C ASP A 95 9.93 -1.73 -5.52
N LEU A 96 9.00 -2.65 -5.24
CA LEU A 96 7.56 -2.42 -5.40
C LEU A 96 7.07 -1.24 -4.55
N GLN A 97 7.48 -1.18 -3.28
CA GLN A 97 7.07 -0.12 -2.38
C GLN A 97 7.66 1.25 -2.74
N ASP A 98 8.91 1.28 -3.20
CA ASP A 98 9.56 2.51 -3.67
C ASP A 98 8.92 3.02 -4.95
N THR A 99 8.65 2.12 -5.90
CA THR A 99 7.91 2.45 -7.13
C THR A 99 6.49 2.96 -6.81
N CYS A 100 5.77 2.29 -5.90
CA CYS A 100 4.44 2.74 -5.47
C CYS A 100 4.49 4.16 -4.85
N ARG A 101 5.49 4.41 -4.01
CA ARG A 101 5.70 5.70 -3.36
C ARG A 101 6.04 6.82 -4.34
N GLU A 102 6.83 6.52 -5.37
CA GLU A 102 7.11 7.43 -6.47
C GLU A 102 5.84 7.76 -7.24
N MET A 103 5.09 6.74 -7.70
CA MET A 103 3.81 6.92 -8.40
C MET A 103 2.85 7.81 -7.60
N VAL A 104 2.66 7.52 -6.31
CA VAL A 104 1.78 8.31 -5.42
C VAL A 104 2.28 9.73 -5.24
N THR A 105 3.60 9.93 -5.13
CA THR A 105 4.19 11.26 -5.00
C THR A 105 3.95 12.10 -6.25
N GLU A 106 4.16 11.53 -7.44
CA GLU A 106 3.96 12.24 -8.71
C GLU A 106 2.48 12.50 -8.98
N LEU A 107 1.59 11.52 -8.75
CA LEU A 107 0.14 11.72 -8.87
C LEU A 107 -0.35 12.85 -7.96
N ARG A 108 0.16 12.94 -6.72
CA ARG A 108 -0.15 14.05 -5.82
C ARG A 108 0.39 15.40 -6.30
N LYS A 109 1.60 15.44 -6.89
CA LYS A 109 2.14 16.67 -7.54
C LYS A 109 1.28 17.10 -8.73
N MET A 110 0.67 16.16 -9.44
CA MET A 110 -0.30 16.42 -10.51
C MET A 110 -1.70 16.81 -9.98
N GLY A 111 -1.86 16.94 -8.66
CA GLY A 111 -3.08 17.41 -8.01
C GLY A 111 -4.10 16.33 -7.67
N LEU A 112 -3.71 15.05 -7.63
CA LEU A 112 -4.60 13.98 -7.19
C LEU A 112 -4.48 13.74 -5.70
N ASP A 113 -5.63 13.67 -5.05
CA ASP A 113 -5.74 13.07 -3.73
C ASP A 113 -5.83 11.55 -3.89
N CYS A 114 -4.78 10.84 -3.50
CA CYS A 114 -4.70 9.38 -3.66
C CYS A 114 -3.98 8.71 -2.47
N LEU A 115 -4.43 7.49 -2.17
CA LEU A 115 -3.81 6.59 -1.20
C LEU A 115 -2.98 5.52 -1.94
N GLY A 116 -1.70 5.40 -1.56
CA GLY A 116 -0.83 4.31 -2.01
C GLY A 116 -1.03 3.06 -1.17
N MET A 117 -1.01 1.90 -1.82
CA MET A 117 -1.04 0.59 -1.16
C MET A 117 -0.14 -0.37 -1.95
N ALA A 118 0.72 -1.10 -1.26
CA ALA A 118 1.56 -2.15 -1.84
C ALA A 118 1.67 -3.32 -0.86
N ASP A 119 2.24 -4.44 -1.31
CA ASP A 119 2.39 -5.63 -0.47
C ASP A 119 3.44 -5.44 0.64
N GLY A 120 3.22 -6.10 1.78
CA GLY A 120 4.09 -6.06 2.95
C GLY A 120 3.95 -4.82 3.86
N GLY A 121 4.74 -4.79 4.94
CA GLY A 121 4.83 -3.61 5.82
C GLY A 121 5.72 -2.52 5.23
N CYS A 122 5.42 -1.25 5.48
CA CYS A 122 6.15 -0.10 4.93
C CYS A 122 7.64 -0.13 5.34
N LYS A 123 8.54 -0.22 4.35
CA LYS A 123 10.00 -0.26 4.55
C LYS A 123 10.72 1.08 4.32
N TYR A 124 10.01 2.20 4.38
CA TYR A 124 10.59 3.52 4.06
C TYR A 124 11.74 3.98 4.95
N CYS A 125 11.66 3.66 6.23
CA CYS A 125 12.62 4.11 7.23
C CYS A 125 13.44 2.92 7.70
N ASP A 126 14.74 3.13 7.96
CA ASP A 126 15.62 2.12 8.56
C ASP A 126 15.01 1.54 9.86
N VAL A 127 14.40 2.41 10.66
CA VAL A 127 13.71 2.04 11.90
C VAL A 127 12.36 2.74 11.96
N CYS A 128 11.29 1.95 11.88
CA CYS A 128 9.92 2.46 12.02
C CYS A 128 9.67 3.02 13.43
N SER A 129 9.00 4.18 13.52
CA SER A 129 8.62 4.81 14.79
C SER A 129 7.62 3.99 15.61
N ALA A 130 6.96 3.01 15.00
CA ALA A 130 6.16 1.99 15.69
C ALA A 130 6.96 1.26 16.80
N LYS A 131 8.27 1.05 16.61
CA LYS A 131 9.14 0.41 17.63
C LYS A 131 9.34 1.27 18.88
N GLU A 132 9.01 2.56 18.80
CA GLU A 132 9.03 3.52 19.90
C GLU A 132 7.62 3.91 20.36
N ASP A 133 6.59 3.18 19.90
CA ASP A 133 5.17 3.50 20.14
C ASP A 133 4.77 4.93 19.74
N LYS A 134 5.38 5.44 18.65
CA LYS A 134 5.13 6.78 18.12
C LYS A 134 4.39 6.73 16.77
N PRO A 135 3.67 7.80 16.41
CA PRO A 135 3.06 7.93 15.09
C PRO A 135 4.11 7.90 13.98
N CYS A 136 3.67 7.66 12.75
CA CYS A 136 4.55 7.69 11.58
C CYS A 136 5.24 9.06 11.47
N ARG A 137 6.55 9.06 11.23
CA ARG A 137 7.32 10.30 10.99
C ARG A 137 7.08 10.89 9.59
N CYS A 138 6.61 10.06 8.67
CA CYS A 138 6.44 10.39 7.25
C CYS A 138 5.08 9.88 6.74
N PRO A 139 3.96 10.33 7.31
CA PRO A 139 2.63 9.79 6.98
C PRO A 139 2.31 9.91 5.49
N ASP A 140 2.72 10.99 4.83
CA ASP A 140 2.49 11.18 3.39
C ASP A 140 3.31 10.23 2.50
N LYS A 141 4.33 9.59 3.06
CA LYS A 141 5.13 8.61 2.34
C LYS A 141 4.67 7.19 2.66
N GLN A 142 3.85 6.97 3.68
CA GLN A 142 3.44 5.62 4.07
C GLN A 142 2.76 4.88 2.90
N ILE A 143 3.14 3.61 2.73
CA ILE A 143 2.56 2.64 1.81
C ILE A 143 2.06 1.45 2.62
#